data_AF-A0A924QQF7-F1
#
_entry.id   AF-A0A924QQF7-F1
#
_cell.length_a   1.000
_cell.length_b   1.000
_cell.length_c   1.000
_cell.angle_alpha   90.00
_cell.angle_beta   90.00
_cell.angle_gamma   90.00
#
_symmetry.space_group_name_H-M   'P 1'
#
loop_
_entity.id
_entity.type
_entity.pdbx_description
1 polymer ?
#
loop_
_entity_poly.entity_id
_entity_poly.type
_entity_poly.pdbx_seq_one_letter_code
_entity_poly.pdbx_strand_id
1 'polypeptide(L)'
;YPIAGGNATIFVYNPATNAIIKNITFQGSNAGKIISLNASKIVGCYDDVVYMLDVATGSIIWQQSLGGGQRIFGLVKANTTTFIIDHLYLQATHFKVRKYNLTTATTVTVNNTNIAEFDDADFDESTKPTGLVVTSSNGNFYDLYITGLKAAYRIKSLGNF
;
A
#
# COMPACT_ATOMS: atom_id res chain seq x y z
N TYR A 1 15.44 6.91 3.99
CA TYR A 1 15.81 6.44 2.64
C TYR A 1 14.59 6.57 1.75
N PRO A 2 14.56 7.49 0.78
CA PRO A 2 13.50 7.49 -0.24
C PRO A 2 13.69 6.26 -1.14
N ILE A 3 12.58 5.72 -1.60
CA ILE A 3 12.49 4.48 -2.38
C ILE A 3 11.67 4.77 -3.62
N ALA A 4 12.19 4.42 -4.80
CA ALA A 4 11.51 4.57 -6.09
C ALA A 4 11.55 3.24 -6.86
N GLY A 5 10.49 2.97 -7.63
CA GLY A 5 10.34 1.76 -8.44
C GLY A 5 10.25 2.07 -9.93
N GLY A 6 10.84 1.21 -10.77
CA GLY A 6 10.69 1.25 -12.23
C GLY A 6 11.27 -0.02 -12.87
N ASN A 7 10.61 -0.56 -13.91
CA ASN A 7 10.98 -1.78 -14.63
C ASN A 7 11.47 -2.91 -13.70
N ALA A 8 10.68 -3.22 -12.69
CA ALA A 8 10.96 -4.26 -11.69
C ALA A 8 12.14 -4.00 -10.74
N THR A 9 12.77 -2.82 -10.78
CA THR A 9 13.86 -2.49 -9.86
C THR A 9 13.43 -1.46 -8.83
N ILE A 10 13.79 -1.71 -7.57
CA ILE A 10 13.71 -0.75 -6.47
C ILE A 10 15.09 -0.19 -6.20
N PHE A 11 15.20 1.14 -6.14
CA PHE A 11 16.43 1.82 -5.74
C PHE A 11 16.34 2.29 -4.28
N VAL A 12 17.35 1.94 -3.50
CA VAL A 12 17.57 2.50 -2.17
C VAL A 12 18.57 3.64 -2.32
N TYR A 13 18.11 4.87 -2.09
CA TYR A 13 18.90 6.08 -2.31
C TYR A 13 19.26 6.76 -0.99
N ASN A 14 20.46 7.34 -0.94
CA ASN A 14 20.91 8.21 0.13
C ASN A 14 20.78 9.68 -0.31
N PRO A 15 19.84 10.45 0.27
CA PRO A 15 19.67 11.86 -0.08
C PRO A 15 20.82 12.75 0.40
N ALA A 16 21.51 12.38 1.47
CA ALA A 16 22.62 13.17 1.99
C ALA A 16 23.84 13.14 1.05
N THR A 17 24.03 12.05 0.31
CA THR A 17 25.18 11.86 -0.59
C THR A 17 24.80 11.86 -2.07
N ASN A 18 23.52 12.04 -2.39
CA ASN A 18 22.99 11.95 -3.75
C ASN A 18 23.42 10.65 -4.49
N ALA A 19 23.38 9.50 -3.79
CA ALA A 19 23.89 8.23 -4.32
C ALA A 19 22.90 7.07 -4.16
N ILE A 20 22.86 6.18 -5.15
CA ILE A 20 22.18 4.88 -5.04
C ILE A 20 23.05 3.98 -4.15
N ILE A 21 22.49 3.51 -3.03
CA ILE A 21 23.13 2.58 -2.10
C ILE A 21 23.08 1.16 -2.66
N LYS A 22 21.89 0.77 -3.13
CA LYS A 22 21.65 -0.55 -3.73
C LYS A 22 20.41 -0.56 -4.60
N ASN A 23 20.32 -1.56 -5.46
CA ASN A 23 19.13 -1.91 -6.22
C ASN A 23 18.61 -3.29 -5.83
N ILE A 24 17.30 -3.48 -5.89
CA ILE A 24 16.62 -4.76 -5.67
C ILE A 24 15.81 -5.05 -6.93
N THR A 25 16.14 -6.11 -7.64
CA THR A 25 15.45 -6.50 -8.88
C THR A 25 14.42 -7.58 -8.60
N PHE A 26 13.17 -7.31 -8.95
CA PHE A 26 12.07 -8.25 -8.91
C PHE A 26 12.11 -9.19 -10.10
N GLN A 27 11.57 -10.38 -9.90
CA GLN A 27 11.36 -11.37 -10.96
C GLN A 27 10.20 -10.98 -11.91
N GLY A 28 9.42 -9.95 -11.57
CA GLY A 28 8.31 -9.45 -12.40
C GLY A 28 8.75 -8.38 -13.41
N SER A 29 7.82 -7.86 -14.21
CA SER A 29 8.07 -6.75 -15.14
C SER A 29 7.83 -5.37 -14.52
N ASN A 30 7.15 -5.32 -13.37
CA ASN A 30 6.73 -4.07 -12.74
C ASN A 30 6.62 -4.23 -11.21
N ALA A 31 7.18 -3.27 -10.46
CA ALA A 31 7.05 -3.21 -9.00
C ALA A 31 5.77 -2.48 -8.54
N GLY A 32 4.98 -1.93 -9.47
CA GLY A 32 3.76 -1.20 -9.18
C GLY A 32 3.96 -0.09 -8.15
N LYS A 33 3.03 0.05 -7.19
CA LYS A 33 3.16 1.02 -6.09
C LYS A 33 3.98 0.39 -4.97
N ILE A 34 4.85 1.18 -4.34
CA ILE A 34 5.70 0.71 -3.23
C ILE A 34 5.74 1.74 -2.10
N ILE A 35 5.90 1.25 -0.88
CA ILE A 35 6.11 2.05 0.33
C ILE A 35 7.18 1.39 1.22
N SER A 36 7.97 2.20 1.91
CA SER A 36 8.75 1.71 3.06
C SER A 36 7.80 1.52 4.23
N LEU A 37 7.62 0.27 4.69
CA LEU A 37 6.85 0.00 5.90
C LEU A 37 7.68 0.33 7.14
N ASN A 38 8.91 -0.19 7.19
CA ASN A 38 9.90 0.11 8.22
C ASN A 38 11.32 -0.03 7.66
N ALA A 39 12.33 0.02 8.53
CA ALA A 39 13.74 -0.01 8.12
C ALA A 39 14.15 -1.29 7.38
N SER A 40 13.48 -2.41 7.63
CA SER A 40 13.81 -3.72 7.06
C SER A 40 12.76 -4.25 6.09
N LYS A 41 11.62 -3.57 5.92
CA LYS A 41 10.47 -4.06 5.14
C LYS A 41 9.96 -3.02 4.15
N ILE A 42 9.77 -3.46 2.91
CA ILE A 42 9.07 -2.71 1.86
C ILE A 42 7.79 -3.46 1.54
N VAL A 43 6.69 -2.72 1.36
CA VAL A 43 5.44 -3.26 0.85
C VAL A 43 5.23 -2.72 -0.55
N GLY A 44 4.78 -3.58 -1.44
CA GLY A 44 4.38 -3.17 -2.77
C GLY A 44 3.11 -3.86 -3.22
N CYS A 45 2.55 -3.35 -4.31
CA CYS A 45 1.43 -3.99 -4.97
C CYS A 45 1.51 -3.79 -6.48
N TYR A 46 1.17 -4.86 -7.20
CA TYR A 46 1.04 -4.87 -8.64
C TYR A 46 -0.17 -5.74 -9.01
N ASP A 47 -0.98 -5.27 -9.95
CA ASP A 47 -2.27 -5.86 -10.30
C ASP A 47 -3.16 -6.15 -9.07
N ASP A 48 -3.45 -7.42 -8.81
CA ASP A 48 -4.28 -7.91 -7.71
C ASP A 48 -3.44 -8.47 -6.54
N VAL A 49 -2.11 -8.29 -6.58
CA VAL A 49 -1.20 -8.87 -5.59
C VAL A 49 -0.58 -7.78 -4.72
N VAL A 50 -0.68 -7.96 -3.41
CA VAL A 50 0.13 -7.23 -2.42
C VAL A 50 1.28 -8.13 -1.99
N TYR A 51 2.47 -7.58 -1.90
CA TYR A 51 3.66 -8.31 -1.47
C TYR A 51 4.49 -7.49 -0.49
N MET A 52 5.34 -8.19 0.26
CA MET A 52 6.30 -7.61 1.19
C MET A 52 7.67 -8.18 0.93
N LEU A 53 8.66 -7.30 0.88
CA LEU A 53 10.06 -7.66 0.75
C LEU A 53 10.81 -7.50 2.05
N ASP A 54 11.79 -8.37 2.24
CA ASP A 54 12.92 -8.10 3.11
C ASP A 54 13.92 -7.19 2.39
N VAL A 55 14.25 -6.05 3.02
CA VAL A 55 15.13 -5.06 2.41
C VAL A 55 16.53 -5.63 2.25
N ALA A 56 17.06 -6.40 3.21
CA ALA A 56 18.44 -6.86 3.19
C ALA A 56 18.72 -7.80 2.01
N THR A 57 17.82 -8.75 1.79
CA THR A 57 17.93 -9.81 0.77
C THR A 57 17.25 -9.47 -0.54
N GLY A 58 16.25 -8.58 -0.54
CA GLY A 58 15.40 -8.32 -1.69
C GLY A 58 14.33 -9.39 -1.96
N SER A 59 14.25 -10.41 -1.11
CA SER A 59 13.32 -11.53 -1.30
C SER A 59 11.90 -11.17 -0.89
N ILE A 60 10.92 -11.68 -1.64
CA ILE A 60 9.51 -11.69 -1.21
C ILE A 60 9.40 -12.62 -0.01
N ILE A 61 8.98 -12.06 1.12
CA ILE A 61 8.79 -12.80 2.38
C ILE A 61 7.31 -13.06 2.65
N TRP A 62 6.41 -12.26 2.09
CA TRP A 62 4.97 -12.44 2.20
C TRP A 62 4.28 -11.92 0.94
N GLN A 63 3.19 -12.56 0.54
CA GLN A 63 2.32 -12.07 -0.53
C GLN A 63 0.87 -12.53 -0.33
N GLN A 64 -0.06 -11.78 -0.89
CA GLN A 64 -1.48 -12.08 -0.90
C GLN A 64 -2.07 -11.65 -2.25
N SER A 65 -2.61 -12.61 -2.99
CA SER A 65 -3.50 -12.31 -4.13
C SER A 65 -4.90 -11.98 -3.61
N LEU A 66 -5.54 -11.01 -4.27
CA LEU A 66 -6.92 -10.58 -4.04
C LEU A 66 -7.93 -11.32 -4.93
N GLY A 67 -7.48 -12.30 -5.74
CA GLY A 67 -8.36 -13.22 -6.46
C GLY A 67 -8.55 -12.94 -7.94
N GLY A 68 -7.63 -12.21 -8.59
CA GLY A 68 -7.68 -11.91 -10.03
C GLY A 68 -8.73 -10.86 -10.39
N GLY A 69 -8.37 -9.92 -11.26
CA GLY A 69 -9.30 -8.87 -11.72
C GLY A 69 -9.62 -7.79 -10.68
N GLN A 70 -9.02 -7.85 -9.49
CA GLN A 70 -9.00 -6.75 -8.55
C GLN A 70 -7.86 -5.80 -8.89
N ARG A 71 -8.16 -4.51 -8.96
CA ARG A 71 -7.15 -3.49 -9.12
C ARG A 71 -6.94 -2.79 -7.79
N ILE A 72 -5.68 -2.65 -7.39
CA ILE A 72 -5.27 -1.89 -6.21
C ILE A 72 -4.97 -0.45 -6.66
N PHE A 73 -5.66 0.54 -6.09
CA PHE A 73 -5.49 1.96 -6.49
C PHE A 73 -4.59 2.70 -5.50
N GLY A 74 -4.67 2.37 -4.23
CA GLY A 74 -3.93 2.99 -3.14
C GLY A 74 -3.10 1.98 -2.36
N LEU A 75 -1.91 2.40 -1.97
CA LEU A 75 -1.05 1.72 -0.99
C LEU A 75 -0.41 2.78 -0.11
N VAL A 76 -0.68 2.75 1.18
CA VAL A 76 -0.19 3.75 2.13
C VAL A 76 0.26 3.10 3.43
N LYS A 77 1.33 3.65 4.00
CA LYS A 77 1.80 3.30 5.34
C LYS A 77 0.94 4.03 6.36
N ALA A 78 0.37 3.28 7.31
CA ALA A 78 -0.19 3.89 8.51
C ALA A 78 0.93 4.05 9.54
N ASN A 79 1.58 2.97 9.96
CA ASN A 79 2.66 3.01 10.96
C ASN A 79 3.76 1.98 10.64
N THR A 80 4.66 1.67 11.57
CA THR A 80 5.81 0.77 11.34
C THR A 80 5.42 -0.71 11.15
N THR A 81 4.18 -1.08 11.47
CA THR A 81 3.63 -2.44 11.37
C THR A 81 2.33 -2.51 10.57
N THR A 82 1.80 -1.38 10.10
CA THR A 82 0.48 -1.30 9.48
C THR A 82 0.54 -0.56 8.16
N PHE A 83 -0.05 -1.17 7.15
CA PHE A 83 -0.30 -0.55 5.85
C PHE A 83 -1.74 -0.78 5.42
N ILE A 84 -2.20 0.06 4.52
CA ILE A 84 -3.58 0.06 4.04
C ILE A 84 -3.53 0.08 2.53
N ILE A 85 -4.40 -0.72 1.95
CA ILE A 85 -4.69 -0.65 0.53
C ILE A 85 -6.13 -0.26 0.33
N ASP A 86 -6.40 0.21 -0.86
CA ASP A 86 -7.72 0.17 -1.39
C ASP A 86 -7.76 -0.61 -2.71
N HIS A 87 -8.89 -1.25 -2.96
CA HIS A 87 -9.07 -2.06 -4.16
C HIS A 87 -10.53 -2.14 -4.59
N LEU A 88 -10.70 -2.44 -5.88
CA LEU A 88 -11.98 -2.64 -6.52
C LEU A 88 -11.83 -3.71 -7.61
N TYR A 89 -12.85 -4.55 -7.78
CA TYR A 89 -12.93 -5.42 -8.96
C TYR A 89 -13.09 -4.57 -10.23
N LEU A 90 -12.47 -4.99 -11.33
CA LEU A 90 -12.76 -4.41 -12.64
C LEU A 90 -14.28 -4.47 -12.88
N GLN A 91 -14.88 -3.31 -13.22
CA GLN A 91 -16.32 -3.14 -13.46
C GLN A 91 -17.24 -3.31 -12.22
N ALA A 92 -16.69 -3.41 -11.02
CA ALA A 92 -17.50 -3.37 -9.81
C ALA A 92 -17.74 -1.94 -9.34
N THR A 93 -18.80 -1.78 -8.55
CA THR A 93 -19.13 -0.57 -7.81
C THR A 93 -18.65 -0.61 -6.37
N HIS A 94 -18.37 -1.79 -5.81
CA HIS A 94 -18.09 -1.96 -4.39
C HIS A 94 -16.59 -1.82 -4.08
N PHE A 95 -16.18 -0.61 -3.71
CA PHE A 95 -14.82 -0.29 -3.33
C PHE A 95 -14.55 -0.73 -1.90
N LYS A 96 -13.37 -1.33 -1.67
CA LYS A 96 -12.99 -1.85 -0.36
C LYS A 96 -11.66 -1.27 0.09
N VAL A 97 -11.62 -0.95 1.38
CA VAL A 97 -10.43 -0.51 2.07
C VAL A 97 -10.02 -1.58 3.05
N ARG A 98 -8.80 -2.08 2.90
CA ARG A 98 -8.29 -3.18 3.72
C ARG A 98 -7.03 -2.78 4.44
N LYS A 99 -7.03 -3.01 5.76
CA LYS A 99 -5.89 -2.82 6.64
C LYS A 99 -5.13 -4.12 6.80
N TYR A 100 -3.80 -4.04 6.80
CA TYR A 100 -2.89 -5.15 7.04
C TYR A 100 -1.96 -4.80 8.21
N ASN A 101 -1.85 -5.70 9.19
CA ASN A 101 -1.03 -5.50 10.38
C ASN A 101 -0.04 -6.67 10.53
N LEU A 102 1.22 -6.34 10.71
CA LEU A 102 2.23 -7.28 11.17
C LEU A 102 2.07 -7.47 12.69
N THR A 103 2.21 -8.71 13.16
CA THR A 103 2.16 -8.99 14.61
C THR A 103 3.33 -8.32 15.36
N THR A 104 4.49 -8.20 14.72
CA THR A 104 5.63 -7.41 15.17
C THR A 104 6.33 -6.78 13.98
N ALA A 105 7.21 -5.81 14.20
CA ALA A 105 7.99 -5.20 13.10
C ALA A 105 8.92 -6.20 12.37
N THR A 106 9.16 -7.38 12.94
CA THR A 106 10.10 -8.38 12.43
C THR A 106 9.40 -9.57 11.77
N THR A 107 8.18 -9.91 12.17
CA THR A 107 7.47 -11.11 11.67
C THR A 107 7.00 -10.98 10.23
N VAL A 108 6.63 -12.13 9.66
CA VAL A 108 6.05 -12.31 8.32
C VAL A 108 4.54 -12.56 8.40
N THR A 109 4.01 -12.82 9.61
CA THR A 109 2.57 -13.00 9.82
C THR A 109 1.85 -11.68 9.67
N VAL A 110 1.00 -11.59 8.65
CA VAL A 110 0.19 -10.41 8.36
C VAL A 110 -1.29 -10.76 8.52
N ASN A 111 -1.95 -10.12 9.48
CA ASN A 111 -3.40 -10.18 9.63
C ASN A 111 -4.04 -9.05 8.83
N ASN A 112 -5.21 -9.29 8.25
CA ASN A 112 -5.92 -8.26 7.49
C ASN A 112 -7.39 -8.13 7.91
N THR A 113 -7.96 -6.96 7.69
CA THR A 113 -9.36 -6.65 8.03
C THR A 113 -9.89 -5.60 7.06
N ASN A 114 -11.13 -5.77 6.57
CA ASN A 114 -11.83 -4.71 5.84
C ASN A 114 -12.23 -3.62 6.85
N ILE A 115 -11.86 -2.38 6.57
CA ILE A 115 -12.09 -1.23 7.47
C ILE A 115 -13.12 -0.25 6.92
N ALA A 116 -13.41 -0.31 5.63
CA ALA A 116 -14.52 0.40 5.01
C ALA A 116 -14.88 -0.24 3.67
N GLU A 117 -16.15 -0.13 3.29
CA GLU A 117 -16.66 -0.49 1.98
C GLU A 117 -17.58 0.65 1.50
N PHE A 118 -17.51 0.99 0.21
CA PHE A 118 -18.26 2.09 -0.38
C PHE A 118 -18.78 1.70 -1.76
N ASP A 119 -19.96 2.19 -2.11
CA ASP A 119 -20.53 2.00 -3.43
C ASP A 119 -20.21 3.19 -4.33
N ASP A 120 -19.57 2.92 -5.46
CA ASP A 120 -19.42 3.81 -6.58
C ASP A 120 -20.66 3.68 -7.48
N ALA A 121 -21.63 4.57 -7.28
CA ALA A 121 -22.91 4.54 -7.99
C ALA A 121 -22.78 4.83 -9.51
N ASP A 122 -21.65 5.39 -9.95
CA ASP A 122 -21.51 5.95 -11.30
C ASP A 122 -21.00 4.92 -12.33
N PHE A 123 -20.57 3.72 -11.92
CA PHE A 123 -19.96 2.68 -12.78
C PHE A 123 -18.82 3.20 -13.69
N ASP A 124 -18.22 4.33 -13.33
CA ASP A 124 -17.28 5.06 -14.17
C ASP A 124 -15.86 4.87 -13.64
N GLU A 125 -14.90 4.58 -14.53
CA GLU A 125 -13.50 4.50 -14.09
C GLU A 125 -12.97 5.85 -13.61
N SER A 126 -13.55 6.95 -14.09
CA SER A 126 -13.21 8.30 -13.66
C SER A 126 -13.64 8.59 -12.22
N THR A 127 -14.60 7.86 -11.64
CA THR A 127 -15.05 8.08 -10.26
C THR A 127 -14.24 7.31 -9.23
N LYS A 128 -13.40 6.38 -9.68
CA LYS A 128 -12.57 5.56 -8.82
C LYS A 128 -11.54 6.39 -8.04
N PRO A 129 -11.16 5.95 -6.83
CA PRO A 129 -10.15 6.63 -6.05
C PRO A 129 -8.81 6.75 -6.78
N THR A 130 -8.27 7.96 -6.77
CA THR A 130 -6.98 8.31 -7.37
C THR A 130 -5.91 8.54 -6.31
N GLY A 131 -6.31 8.73 -5.05
CA GLY A 131 -5.41 9.02 -3.94
C GLY A 131 -5.87 8.35 -2.65
N LEU A 132 -4.90 7.79 -1.94
CA LEU A 132 -5.05 7.23 -0.60
C LEU A 132 -3.97 7.83 0.29
N VAL A 133 -4.38 8.56 1.33
CA VAL A 133 -3.47 9.29 2.21
C VAL A 133 -3.82 9.04 3.66
N VAL A 134 -2.80 8.80 4.48
CA VAL A 134 -2.94 8.70 5.93
C VAL A 134 -2.32 9.94 6.57
N THR A 135 -3.02 10.52 7.54
CA THR A 135 -2.49 11.59 8.38
C THR A 135 -2.57 11.20 9.85
N SER A 136 -1.59 11.59 10.66
CA SER A 136 -1.69 11.42 12.11
C SER A 136 -2.70 12.38 12.73
N SER A 137 -3.65 11.85 13.48
CA SER A 137 -4.53 12.60 14.38
C SER A 137 -4.23 12.24 15.84
N ASN A 138 -3.60 13.16 16.57
CA ASN A 138 -3.34 13.05 18.02
C ASN A 138 -2.47 11.87 18.47
N GLY A 139 -1.31 11.67 17.82
CA GLY A 139 -0.21 10.80 18.28
C GLY A 139 -0.46 9.30 18.24
N ASN A 140 -1.70 8.87 18.44
CA ASN A 140 -2.12 7.48 18.42
C ASN A 140 -3.12 7.20 17.31
N PHE A 141 -3.97 8.12 16.87
CA PHE A 141 -4.94 7.80 15.81
C PHE A 141 -4.43 8.28 14.45
N TYR A 142 -4.85 7.63 13.37
CA TYR A 142 -4.80 8.22 12.04
C TYR A 142 -6.18 8.43 11.46
N ASP A 143 -6.25 9.48 10.65
CA ASP A 143 -7.30 9.65 9.66
C ASP A 143 -6.82 9.14 8.31
N LEU A 144 -7.71 8.43 7.63
CA LEU A 144 -7.49 7.95 6.27
C LEU A 144 -8.37 8.76 5.33
N TYR A 145 -7.76 9.33 4.31
CA TYR A 145 -8.43 10.12 3.28
C TYR A 145 -8.33 9.39 1.96
N ILE A 146 -9.47 9.31 1.28
CA ILE A 146 -9.59 8.72 -0.04
C ILE A 146 -10.13 9.80 -0.95
N THR A 147 -9.41 10.09 -2.02
CA THR A 147 -9.82 11.08 -3.00
C THR A 147 -10.14 10.38 -4.31
N GLY A 148 -11.36 10.54 -4.80
CA GLY A 148 -11.73 10.32 -6.20
C GLY A 148 -11.84 11.65 -6.93
N LEU A 149 -12.05 11.63 -8.24
CA LEU A 149 -12.24 12.85 -9.03
C LEU A 149 -13.49 13.65 -8.63
N LYS A 150 -14.51 12.99 -8.08
CA LYS A 150 -15.80 13.63 -7.72
C LYS A 150 -16.05 13.78 -6.21
N ALA A 151 -15.28 13.11 -5.35
CA ALA A 151 -15.51 13.13 -3.90
C ALA A 151 -14.24 12.85 -3.09
N ALA A 152 -14.19 13.39 -1.86
CA ALA A 152 -13.19 13.05 -0.86
C ALA A 152 -13.88 12.42 0.36
N TYR A 153 -13.43 11.23 0.75
CA TYR A 153 -13.95 10.49 1.88
C TYR A 153 -12.93 10.50 3.02
N ARG A 154 -13.37 10.86 4.23
CA ARG A 154 -12.59 10.66 5.46
C ARG A 154 -13.11 9.41 6.16
N ILE A 155 -12.24 8.44 6.33
CA ILE A 155 -12.50 7.23 7.13
C ILE A 155 -11.94 7.51 8.53
N LYS A 156 -12.86 7.62 9.49
CA LYS A 156 -12.62 8.18 10.82
C LYS A 156 -11.65 7.30 11.64
N SER A 157 -10.67 7.94 12.28
CA SER A 157 -9.88 7.47 13.44
C SER A 157 -9.70 5.95 13.57
N LEU A 158 -8.71 5.40 12.87
CA LEU A 158 -8.51 3.96 12.74
C LEU A 158 -7.41 3.41 13.67
N GLY A 159 -7.70 3.26 14.96
CA GLY A 159 -6.81 2.57 15.91
C GLY A 159 -5.42 3.22 16.11
N ASN A 160 -4.55 2.55 16.88
CA ASN A 160 -3.27 3.10 17.30
C ASN A 160 -2.16 3.02 16.22
N PHE A 161 -1.36 4.08 16.07
CA PHE A 161 -0.06 4.10 15.38
C PHE A 161 0.96 3.17 16.07
#